data_AF-A0A9D8D122-F1
#
_entry.id   AF-A0A9D8D122-F1
#
_cell.length_a   1.000
_cell.length_b   1.000
_cell.length_c   1.000
_cell.angle_alpha   90.00
_cell.angle_beta   90.00
_cell.angle_gamma   90.00
#
_symmetry.space_group_name_H-M   'P 1'
#
loop_
_entity.id
_entity.type
_entity.pdbx_description
1 polymer ?
#
loop_
_entity_poly.entity_id
_entity_poly.type
_entity_poly.pdbx_seq_one_letter_code
_entity_poly.pdbx_strand_id
1 'polypeptide(L)' 'MRLNVQAWVAPHLKEAYGEAWGRELAALDTPPPVDLRVNRLKATPDEARAALAREGVETEPMALAPDGLRLKRR' A
#
# COMPACT_ATOMS: atom_id res chain seq x y z
N MET A 1 7.03 15.32 18.13
CA MET A 1 6.50 14.10 17.49
C MET A 1 7.25 12.91 18.06
N ARG A 2 6.59 12.00 18.79
CA ARG A 2 7.22 10.77 19.27
C ARG A 2 7.08 9.74 18.15
N LEU A 3 8.19 9.43 17.51
CA LEU A 3 8.22 8.44 16.45
C LEU A 3 8.23 7.06 17.12
N ASN A 4 7.27 6.19 16.79
CA ASN A 4 7.09 4.84 17.37
C ASN A 4 8.21 3.87 16.94
N VAL A 5 9.45 4.24 17.24
CA VAL A 5 10.67 3.54 16.80
C VAL A 5 11.63 3.37 17.96
N GLN A 6 12.27 2.22 18.01
CA GLN A 6 13.31 1.92 18.98
C GLN A 6 14.54 2.79 18.70
N ALA A 7 15.18 3.29 19.76
CA ALA A 7 16.31 4.21 19.65
C ALA A 7 17.47 3.66 18.80
N TRP A 8 17.68 2.34 18.80
CA TRP A 8 18.74 1.69 18.01
C TRP A 8 18.44 1.63 16.51
N VAL A 9 17.18 1.74 16.09
CA VAL A 9 16.77 1.75 14.67
C VAL A 9 16.91 3.15 14.06
N ALA A 10 16.73 4.20 14.88
CA ALA A 10 16.69 5.59 14.41
C ALA A 10 17.96 6.03 13.63
N PRO A 11 19.19 5.65 14.00
CA PRO A 11 20.38 5.97 13.21
C PRO A 11 20.33 5.43 11.78
N HIS A 12 19.85 4.20 11.59
CA HIS A 12 19.75 3.56 10.27
C HIS A 12 18.70 4.24 9.37
N LEU A 13 17.58 4.69 9.95
CA LEU A 13 16.57 5.43 9.20
C LEU A 13 17.07 6.82 8.79
N LYS A 14 17.85 7.48 9.65
CA LYS A 14 18.48 8.76 9.32
C LYS A 14 19.53 8.59 8.21
N GLU A 15 20.30 7.51 8.24
CA GLU A 15 21.26 7.19 7.18
C GLU A 15 20.56 6.92 5.84
N ALA A 16 19.48 6.15 5.83
CA ALA A 16 18.75 5.78 4.62
C ALA A 16 17.94 6.93 4.00
N TYR A 17 17.31 7.78 4.83
CA TYR A 17 16.32 8.76 4.38
C TYR A 17 16.71 10.22 4.64
N GLY A 18 17.85 10.48 5.30
CA GLY A 18 18.29 11.84 5.64
C GLY A 18 17.21 12.62 6.40
N GLU A 19 17.02 13.89 6.06
CA GLU A 19 16.00 14.75 6.68
C GLU A 19 14.56 14.25 6.51
N ALA A 20 14.29 13.37 5.53
CA ALA A 20 12.97 12.81 5.31
C ALA A 20 12.59 11.70 6.31
N TRP A 21 13.53 11.17 7.09
CA TRP A 21 13.31 10.00 7.95
C TRP A 21 12.08 10.11 8.85
N GLY A 22 11.81 11.29 9.40
CA GLY A 22 10.64 11.52 10.26
C GLY A 22 9.31 11.41 9.51
N ARG A 23 9.26 11.83 8.24
CA ARG A 23 8.07 11.72 7.39
C ARG A 23 7.84 10.27 6.97
N GLU A 24 8.89 9.57 6.56
CA GLU A 24 8.78 8.16 6.14
C GLU A 24 8.30 7.28 7.30
N LEU A 25 8.81 7.52 8.50
CA LEU A 25 8.41 6.79 9.69
C LEU A 25 6.97 7.11 10.13
N ALA A 26 6.51 8.35 9.93
CA ALA A 26 5.12 8.71 10.18
C ALA A 26 4.14 8.00 9.22
N ALA A 27 4.56 7.69 7.98
CA ALA A 27 3.73 6.94 7.04
C ALA A 27 3.48 5.50 7.53
N LEU A 28 4.44 4.90 8.23
CA LEU A 28 4.31 3.56 8.82
C LEU A 28 3.31 3.48 9.99
N ASP A 29 2.97 4.62 10.60
CA ASP A 29 1.98 4.69 11.69
C ASP A 29 0.53 4.70 11.17
N THR A 30 0.35 4.76 9.85
CA THR A 30 -0.97 4.68 9.22
C THR A 30 -1.27 3.25 8.77
N PRO A 31 -2.53 2.76 8.90
CA PRO A 31 -2.90 1.45 8.40
C PRO A 31 -2.59 1.33 6.90
N PRO A 32 -1.89 0.27 6.45
CA PRO A 32 -1.56 0.13 5.05
C PRO A 32 -2.83 -0.15 4.23
N PRO A 33 -2.87 0.28 2.95
CA PRO A 33 -3.93 -0.11 2.03
C PRO A 33 -3.97 -1.63 1.85
N VAL A 34 -5.09 -2.14 1.34
CA VAL A 34 -5.18 -3.55 0.89
C VAL A 34 -4.99 -3.59 -0.60
N ASP A 35 -3.91 -4.22 -1.03
CA ASP A 35 -3.54 -4.38 -2.43
C ASP A 35 -3.72 -5.84 -2.84
N LEU A 36 -4.35 -6.06 -3.98
CA LEU A 36 -4.64 -7.36 -4.57
C LEU A 36 -3.84 -7.52 -5.86
N ARG A 37 -3.37 -8.74 -6.13
CA ARG A 37 -2.81 -9.11 -7.44
C ARG A 37 -3.77 -10.04 -8.16
N VAL A 38 -4.25 -9.61 -9.32
CA VAL A 38 -5.14 -10.38 -10.17
C VAL A 38 -4.40 -11.60 -10.73
N ASN A 39 -5.03 -12.77 -10.66
CA ASN A 39 -4.51 -13.98 -11.28
C ASN A 39 -4.86 -13.98 -12.78
N ARG A 40 -3.88 -13.61 -13.62
CA ARG A 40 -4.02 -13.52 -15.09
C ARG A 40 -4.37 -14.83 -15.81
N LEU A 41 -4.23 -15.98 -15.15
CA LEU A 41 -4.71 -17.27 -15.68
C LEU A 41 -6.24 -17.42 -15.57
N LYS A 42 -6.90 -16.55 -14.80
CA LYS A 42 -8.34 -16.64 -14.50
C LYS A 42 -9.14 -15.42 -14.94
N ALA A 43 -8.52 -14.22 -14.93
CA ALA A 43 -9.20 -12.97 -15.26
C ALA A 43 -8.20 -11.86 -15.62
N THR A 44 -8.71 -10.83 -16.29
CA THR A 44 -8.07 -9.52 -16.46
C THR A 44 -8.36 -8.59 -15.26
N PRO A 45 -7.57 -7.52 -15.03
CA PRO A 45 -7.85 -6.52 -14.00
C PRO A 45 -9.23 -5.88 -14.10
N ASP A 46 -9.72 -5.62 -15.31
CA ASP A 46 -11.06 -5.05 -15.50
C ASP A 46 -12.16 -6.04 -15.13
N GLU A 47 -12.04 -7.32 -15.51
CA GLU A 47 -12.98 -8.36 -15.11
C GLU A 47 -12.98 -8.59 -13.59
N ALA A 48 -11.79 -8.62 -12.98
CA ALA A 48 -11.65 -8.78 -11.53
C ALA A 48 -12.26 -7.58 -10.78
N ARG A 49 -11.99 -6.35 -11.23
CA ARG A 49 -12.55 -5.12 -10.66
C ARG A 49 -14.08 -5.09 -10.79
N ALA A 50 -14.62 -5.47 -11.95
CA ALA A 50 -16.06 -5.56 -12.15
C ALA A 50 -16.71 -6.62 -11.26
N ALA A 51 -16.07 -7.77 -11.08
CA ALA A 51 -16.54 -8.82 -10.18
C ALA A 51 -16.56 -8.35 -8.72
N LEU A 52 -15.47 -7.73 -8.25
CA LEU A 52 -15.38 -7.17 -6.90
C LEU A 52 -16.43 -6.07 -6.65
N ALA A 53 -16.66 -5.20 -7.64
CA ALA A 53 -17.67 -4.14 -7.52
C ALA A 53 -19.10 -4.70 -7.38
N ARG A 54 -19.43 -5.83 -8.02
CA ARG A 54 -20.73 -6.50 -7.83
C ARG A 54 -20.93 -7.03 -6.41
N GLU A 55 -19.85 -7.38 -5.73
CA GLU A 55 -19.83 -7.80 -4.32
C GLU A 55 -19.70 -6.60 -3.35
N GLY A 56 -19.76 -5.36 -3.86
CA GLY A 56 -19.64 -4.14 -3.04
C GLY A 56 -18.21 -3.77 -2.65
N VAL A 57 -17.19 -4.40 -3.26
CA VAL A 57 -15.78 -4.10 -3.03
C VAL A 57 -15.26 -3.19 -4.13
N GLU A 58 -15.07 -1.91 -3.80
CA GLU A 58 -14.52 -0.92 -4.73
C GLU A 58 -12.99 -0.96 -4.77
N THR A 59 -12.43 -1.03 -5.98
CA THR A 59 -10.97 -1.02 -6.19
C THR A 59 -10.54 -0.07 -7.31
N GLU A 60 -9.28 0.36 -7.27
CA GLU A 60 -8.61 1.18 -8.28
C GLU A 60 -7.36 0.49 -8.83
N PRO A 61 -7.02 0.68 -10.13
CA PRO A 61 -5.80 0.14 -10.70
C PRO A 61 -4.55 0.80 -10.12
N MET A 62 -3.44 0.07 -10.08
CA MET A 62 -2.16 0.55 -9.57
C MET A 62 -1.21 0.92 -10.70
N ALA A 63 -0.66 2.13 -10.67
CA ALA A 63 0.21 2.65 -11.75
C ALA A 63 1.49 1.82 -11.97
N LEU A 64 2.08 1.28 -10.91
CA LEU A 64 3.34 0.52 -10.96
C LEU A 64 3.13 -1.00 -10.98
N ALA A 65 1.89 -1.48 -10.84
CA ALA A 65 1.55 -2.89 -10.82
C ALA A 65 0.39 -3.14 -11.80
N PRO A 66 0.69 -3.53 -13.06
CA PRO A 66 -0.34 -3.69 -14.10
C PRO A 66 -1.47 -4.67 -13.75
N ASP A 67 -1.16 -5.68 -12.93
CA ASP A 67 -2.14 -6.65 -12.42
C ASP A 67 -2.64 -6.32 -11.00
N GLY A 68 -2.32 -5.12 -10.51
CA GLY A 68 -2.60 -4.65 -9.16
C GLY A 68 -3.93 -3.90 -9.06
N LEU A 69 -4.71 -4.23 -8.03
CA LEU A 69 -5.91 -3.50 -7.63
C LEU A 69 -5.80 -3.11 -6.15
N ARG A 70 -6.01 -1.84 -5.83
CA ARG A 70 -6.06 -1.33 -4.45
C ARG A 70 -7.50 -1.11 -4.02
N LEU A 71 -7.86 -1.58 -2.82
CA LEU A 71 -9.18 -1.29 -2.25
C LEU A 71 -9.30 0.20 -1.91
N LYS A 72 -10.44 0.81 -2.23
CA LYS A 72 -10.74 2.21 -1.83
C LYS A 72 -11.00 2.35 -0.34
N ARG A 73 -11.57 1.32 0.28
CA ARG A 73 -11.86 1.23 1.71
C ARG A 73 -11.80 -0.22 2.17
N ARG A 74 -11.43 -0.41 3.44
CA ARG A 74 -11.59 -1.70 4.13
C ARG A 74 -13.01 -1.86 4.64
#